data_AF-A0A844T8W0-F1
#
_entry.id   AF-A0A844T8W0-F1
#
_cell.length_a   1.000
_cell.length_b   1.000
_cell.length_c   1.000
_cell.angle_alpha   90.00
_cell.angle_beta   90.00
_cell.angle_gamma   90.00
#
_symmetry.space_group_name_H-M   'P 1'
#
loop_
_entity.id
_entity.type
_entity.pdbx_description
1 polymer ?
#
loop_
_entity_poly.entity_id
_entity_poly.type
_entity_poly.pdbx_seq_one_letter_code
_entity_poly.pdbx_strand_id
1 'polypeptide(L)'
;MADWYVSSTAYAAIPAFQTSHAYSVGDILRPTAASGVNQYPQRCTTAGTSGGSEPSWSNSNNGTTTSGGATFTNVGGQSTYGWSAALGTLYALNQGASKNASPGDRVFLSSDHSESNVGGNYYFTASSSVSTIKVISVNKAGSVPPVAADLQAGASISVNTTLTFDSTCPYWFDGITFTQTANSSVNFNGFLGNKSFYFKNCAFVFSSSGGATNFTNTQRTCKVTFDNTTLQTADTNTSFRASYGFDFTWLNTPSAIVGATKPSLLFLSQSTGIMLATLRGVDLSALTGTLVAYSFNSNNAFKVLFDSCKINSSVTRYQSPSGINSVTGQDEVELVNCFDGTNIINERYTPFGTSTADTSTYLSGGAADDVGNYSKKMVTNSNTELAASPMEGFWMDVQQSSIGSVLTATVELVSSSSLNNTDIKLQLEYQGTSGSSVATITESNANVLTATAALTSSSATWNSPPSTPVYQKL
;
A
#
# COMPACT_ATOMS: atom_id res chain seq x y z
N MET A 1 13.93 -18.37 -16.40
CA MET A 1 12.67 -17.62 -16.52
C MET A 1 11.79 -18.40 -17.46
N ALA A 2 10.87 -19.18 -16.90
CA ALA A 2 9.81 -19.82 -17.64
C ALA A 2 8.59 -18.90 -17.70
N ASP A 3 7.75 -19.12 -18.71
CA ASP A 3 6.43 -18.53 -18.83
C ASP A 3 5.37 -19.57 -18.53
N TRP A 4 4.40 -19.19 -17.71
CA TRP A 4 3.28 -20.02 -17.29
C TRP A 4 1.95 -19.42 -17.77
N TYR A 5 1.02 -20.27 -18.21
CA TYR A 5 -0.27 -19.86 -18.76
C TYR A 5 -1.40 -20.38 -17.88
N VAL A 6 -2.26 -19.48 -17.40
CA VAL A 6 -3.36 -19.80 -16.48
C VAL A 6 -4.66 -19.16 -16.98
N SER A 7 -5.70 -19.96 -17.16
CA SER A 7 -7.01 -19.52 -17.65
C SER A 7 -8.07 -20.56 -17.31
N SER A 8 -9.03 -20.21 -16.46
CA SER A 8 -10.14 -21.11 -16.14
C SER A 8 -11.05 -21.33 -17.36
N THR A 9 -11.17 -20.34 -18.23
CA THR A 9 -11.94 -20.43 -19.49
C THR A 9 -11.26 -21.32 -20.53
N ALA A 10 -9.96 -21.16 -20.78
CA ALA A 10 -9.22 -22.00 -21.71
C ALA A 10 -9.11 -23.44 -21.19
N TYR A 11 -8.88 -23.62 -19.89
CA TYR A 11 -8.91 -24.94 -19.27
C TYR A 11 -10.27 -25.63 -19.43
N ALA A 12 -11.38 -24.92 -19.18
CA ALA A 12 -12.72 -25.49 -19.34
C ALA A 12 -13.02 -25.95 -20.77
N ALA A 13 -12.41 -25.30 -21.77
CA ALA A 13 -12.54 -25.64 -23.19
C ALA A 13 -11.73 -26.88 -23.61
N ILE A 14 -10.76 -27.33 -22.80
CA ILE A 14 -10.04 -28.58 -23.04
C ILE A 14 -11.02 -29.76 -22.89
N PRO A 15 -11.05 -30.72 -23.84
CA PRO A 15 -11.89 -31.91 -23.73
C PRO A 15 -11.66 -32.67 -22.42
N ALA A 16 -12.74 -33.06 -21.75
CA ALA A 16 -12.64 -33.92 -20.57
C ALA A 16 -12.20 -35.35 -20.97
N PHE A 17 -11.53 -36.05 -20.05
CA PHE A 17 -11.19 -37.45 -20.23
C PHE A 17 -12.44 -38.31 -20.56
N GLN A 18 -12.28 -39.25 -21.49
CA GLN A 18 -13.30 -40.20 -21.93
C GLN A 18 -12.76 -41.61 -21.72
N THR A 19 -13.58 -42.50 -21.15
CA THR A 19 -13.26 -43.92 -20.96
C THR A 19 -13.43 -44.68 -22.28
N SER A 20 -12.63 -45.74 -22.47
CA SER A 20 -12.66 -46.57 -23.68
C SER A 20 -12.54 -45.77 -24.99
N HIS A 21 -11.84 -44.63 -24.95
CA HIS A 21 -11.67 -43.71 -26.07
C HIS A 21 -10.27 -43.88 -26.69
N ALA A 22 -10.19 -43.88 -28.01
CA ALA A 22 -8.92 -43.95 -28.72
C ALA A 22 -8.27 -42.55 -28.80
N TYR A 23 -7.20 -42.36 -28.02
CA TYR A 23 -6.42 -41.13 -28.02
C TYR A 23 -5.23 -41.22 -28.98
N SER A 24 -4.97 -40.13 -29.69
CA SER A 24 -3.81 -39.93 -30.55
C SER A 24 -2.71 -39.15 -29.83
N VAL A 25 -1.45 -39.33 -30.27
CA VAL A 25 -0.34 -38.51 -29.74
C VAL A 25 -0.61 -37.04 -30.04
N GLY A 26 -0.52 -36.20 -29.01
CA GLY A 26 -0.79 -34.77 -29.11
C GLY A 26 -2.15 -34.34 -28.57
N ASP A 27 -3.09 -35.26 -28.39
CA ASP A 27 -4.38 -34.94 -27.78
C ASP A 27 -4.18 -34.36 -26.39
N ILE A 28 -4.81 -33.22 -26.11
CA ILE A 28 -4.80 -32.58 -24.79
C ILE A 28 -6.18 -32.77 -24.17
N LEU A 29 -6.19 -33.27 -22.94
CA LEU A 29 -7.40 -33.48 -22.16
C LEU A 29 -7.26 -32.89 -20.76
N ARG A 30 -8.39 -32.81 -20.06
CA ARG A 30 -8.43 -32.48 -18.63
C ARG A 30 -9.11 -33.58 -17.83
N PRO A 31 -8.78 -33.73 -16.53
CA PRO A 31 -9.52 -34.62 -15.65
C PRO A 31 -11.02 -34.28 -15.61
N THR A 32 -11.90 -35.28 -15.46
CA THR A 32 -13.36 -35.04 -15.48
C THR A 32 -13.85 -34.32 -14.23
N ALA A 33 -13.24 -34.59 -13.07
CA ALA A 33 -13.61 -34.04 -11.77
C ALA A 33 -12.40 -33.46 -11.01
N ALA A 34 -11.62 -32.60 -11.66
CA ALA A 34 -10.46 -31.97 -11.01
C ALA A 34 -10.89 -31.05 -9.86
N SER A 35 -10.44 -31.37 -8.63
CA SER A 35 -10.42 -30.42 -7.52
C SER A 35 -9.57 -29.19 -7.89
N GLY A 36 -9.82 -28.02 -7.30
CA GLY A 36 -9.11 -26.77 -7.62
C GLY A 36 -7.57 -26.85 -7.59
N VAL A 37 -6.96 -27.73 -6.79
CA VAL A 37 -5.50 -27.99 -6.72
C VAL A 37 -4.94 -28.86 -7.86
N ASN A 38 -5.81 -29.55 -8.61
CA ASN A 38 -5.47 -30.60 -9.55
C ASN A 38 -5.93 -30.31 -10.99
N GLN A 39 -6.10 -29.03 -11.35
CA GLN A 39 -6.56 -28.61 -12.68
C GLN A 39 -5.40 -28.55 -13.69
N TYR A 40 -4.78 -29.71 -13.92
CA TYR A 40 -3.64 -29.88 -14.84
C TYR A 40 -4.07 -30.53 -16.16
N PRO A 41 -3.91 -29.85 -17.30
CA PRO A 41 -4.00 -30.46 -18.62
C PRO A 41 -2.99 -31.60 -18.82
N GLN A 42 -3.43 -32.63 -19.53
CA GLN A 42 -2.68 -33.84 -19.82
C GLN A 42 -2.58 -34.01 -21.32
N ARG A 43 -1.37 -34.21 -21.84
CA ARG A 43 -1.13 -34.47 -23.26
C ARG A 43 -0.84 -35.94 -23.49
N CYS A 44 -1.55 -36.58 -24.40
CA CYS A 44 -1.26 -37.94 -24.83
C CYS A 44 0.12 -37.99 -25.50
N THR A 45 1.05 -38.75 -24.93
CA THR A 45 2.42 -38.95 -25.42
C THR A 45 2.63 -40.34 -25.99
N THR A 46 1.74 -41.30 -25.69
CA THR A 46 1.66 -42.60 -26.37
C THR A 46 0.21 -42.88 -26.72
N ALA A 47 -0.09 -43.02 -28.02
CA ALA A 47 -1.43 -43.29 -28.51
C ALA A 47 -1.95 -44.65 -28.02
N GLY A 48 -3.27 -44.75 -27.84
CA GLY A 48 -3.93 -45.98 -27.41
C GLY A 48 -5.36 -45.74 -26.95
N THR A 49 -6.05 -46.80 -26.58
CA THR A 49 -7.41 -46.71 -26.00
C THR A 49 -7.30 -46.55 -24.49
N SER A 50 -7.99 -45.54 -23.94
CA SER A 50 -8.07 -45.34 -22.49
C SER A 50 -8.76 -46.51 -21.77
N GLY A 51 -8.50 -46.65 -20.48
CA GLY A 51 -9.15 -47.66 -19.64
C GLY A 51 -10.66 -47.43 -19.44
N GLY A 52 -11.31 -48.40 -18.79
CA GLY A 52 -12.74 -48.32 -18.44
C GLY A 52 -13.07 -47.31 -17.33
N SER A 53 -12.06 -46.74 -16.68
CA SER A 53 -12.19 -45.71 -15.64
C SER A 53 -11.12 -44.62 -15.79
N GLU A 54 -11.39 -43.45 -15.25
CA GLU A 54 -10.40 -42.37 -15.17
C GLU A 54 -9.23 -42.75 -14.25
N PRO A 55 -7.96 -42.55 -14.67
CA PRO A 55 -6.82 -42.86 -13.83
C PRO A 55 -6.59 -41.77 -12.77
N SER A 56 -5.74 -42.06 -11.78
CA SER A 56 -5.18 -41.02 -10.93
C SER A 56 -4.12 -40.23 -11.70
N TRP A 57 -4.39 -38.95 -11.95
CA TRP A 57 -3.50 -38.08 -12.70
C TRP A 57 -2.26 -37.66 -11.92
N SER A 58 -1.10 -37.71 -12.57
CA SER A 58 0.11 -37.11 -12.03
C SER A 58 -0.04 -35.59 -11.97
N ASN A 59 0.18 -35.03 -10.79
CA ASN A 59 0.23 -33.59 -10.59
C ASN A 59 1.64 -33.02 -10.84
N SER A 60 2.68 -33.86 -10.85
CA SER A 60 4.07 -33.49 -11.16
C SER A 60 4.18 -32.92 -12.57
N ASN A 61 4.85 -31.78 -12.72
CA ASN A 61 5.13 -31.23 -14.04
C ASN A 61 5.95 -32.25 -14.85
N ASN A 62 5.54 -32.55 -16.08
CA ASN A 62 6.07 -33.64 -16.91
C ASN A 62 5.91 -35.07 -16.34
N GLY A 63 5.15 -35.23 -15.25
CA GLY A 63 4.78 -36.53 -14.73
C GLY A 63 3.85 -37.27 -15.69
N THR A 64 3.98 -38.60 -15.77
CA THR A 64 3.20 -39.44 -16.68
C THR A 64 2.14 -40.26 -15.96
N THR A 65 1.00 -40.47 -16.60
CA THR A 65 -0.08 -41.35 -16.16
C THR A 65 -0.50 -42.25 -17.32
N THR A 66 -0.61 -43.56 -17.09
CA THR A 66 -1.10 -44.53 -18.08
C THR A 66 -2.56 -44.89 -17.79
N SER A 67 -3.39 -44.98 -18.83
CA SER A 67 -4.75 -45.51 -18.75
C SER A 67 -5.03 -46.38 -19.96
N GLY A 68 -5.29 -47.67 -19.72
CA GLY A 68 -5.39 -48.65 -20.80
C GLY A 68 -4.08 -48.74 -21.58
N GLY A 69 -4.15 -48.53 -22.90
CA GLY A 69 -2.98 -48.49 -23.78
C GLY A 69 -2.39 -47.09 -24.01
N ALA A 70 -3.05 -46.03 -23.54
CA ALA A 70 -2.60 -44.65 -23.73
C ALA A 70 -1.74 -44.16 -22.54
N THR A 71 -0.73 -43.35 -22.82
CA THR A 71 0.07 -42.64 -21.79
C THR A 71 -0.05 -41.14 -21.98
N PHE A 72 -0.27 -40.45 -20.87
CA PHE A 72 -0.46 -39.01 -20.82
C PHE A 72 0.62 -38.36 -19.96
N THR A 73 1.02 -37.14 -20.32
CA THR A 73 2.00 -36.34 -19.61
C THR A 73 1.36 -35.03 -19.14
N ASN A 74 1.59 -34.65 -17.89
CA ASN A 74 1.15 -33.36 -17.37
C ASN A 74 1.94 -32.23 -18.03
N VAL A 75 1.23 -31.37 -18.74
CA VAL A 75 1.78 -30.24 -19.52
C VAL A 75 1.26 -28.89 -19.02
N GLY A 76 0.68 -28.87 -17.82
CA GLY A 76 -0.14 -27.76 -17.36
C GLY A 76 0.62 -26.43 -17.29
N GLY A 77 0.13 -25.48 -18.08
CA GLY A 77 0.57 -24.09 -18.09
C GLY A 77 1.93 -23.86 -18.74
N GLN A 78 2.59 -24.89 -19.27
CA GLN A 78 3.94 -24.72 -19.82
C GLN A 78 3.94 -23.86 -21.10
N SER A 79 4.96 -23.00 -21.21
CA SER A 79 5.17 -22.14 -22.39
C SER A 79 5.20 -22.86 -23.74
N THR A 80 5.67 -24.11 -23.79
CA THR A 80 5.68 -24.93 -25.01
C THR A 80 4.30 -25.09 -25.64
N TYR A 81 3.22 -25.01 -24.86
CA TYR A 81 1.85 -25.23 -25.31
C TYR A 81 0.98 -23.96 -25.25
N GLY A 82 1.47 -22.87 -24.64
CA GLY A 82 0.74 -21.62 -24.49
C GLY A 82 -0.66 -21.81 -23.88
N TRP A 83 -1.66 -21.15 -24.46
CA TRP A 83 -3.06 -21.24 -24.01
C TRP A 83 -3.73 -22.60 -24.25
N SER A 84 -3.20 -23.45 -25.13
CA SER A 84 -3.80 -24.77 -25.44
C SER A 84 -3.71 -25.77 -24.29
N ALA A 85 -2.78 -25.55 -23.36
CA ALA A 85 -2.62 -26.33 -22.14
C ALA A 85 -2.62 -25.43 -20.89
N ALA A 86 -3.42 -24.36 -20.89
CA ALA A 86 -3.49 -23.46 -19.74
C ALA A 86 -3.93 -24.21 -18.46
N LEU A 87 -3.30 -23.89 -17.33
CA LEU A 87 -3.78 -24.35 -16.02
C LEU A 87 -5.15 -23.75 -15.71
N GLY A 88 -6.01 -24.52 -15.05
CA GLY A 88 -7.35 -24.05 -14.72
C GLY A 88 -7.39 -23.02 -13.59
N THR A 89 -6.44 -23.07 -12.66
CA THR A 89 -6.34 -22.15 -11.53
C THR A 89 -4.90 -21.69 -11.31
N LEU A 90 -4.75 -20.46 -10.80
CA LEU A 90 -3.48 -19.99 -10.26
C LEU A 90 -3.14 -20.76 -8.97
N TYR A 91 -4.17 -21.20 -8.25
CA TYR A 91 -4.01 -22.07 -7.07
C TYR A 91 -3.30 -23.39 -7.41
N ALA A 92 -3.62 -24.04 -8.53
CA ALA A 92 -2.95 -25.27 -8.96
C ALA A 92 -1.46 -25.04 -9.25
N LEU A 93 -1.11 -23.93 -9.92
CA LEU A 93 0.29 -23.59 -10.22
C LEU A 93 1.16 -23.49 -8.96
N ASN A 94 0.55 -22.99 -7.88
CA ASN A 94 1.22 -22.41 -6.73
C ASN A 94 1.18 -23.33 -5.49
N GLN A 95 0.08 -24.08 -5.32
CA GLN A 95 -0.15 -24.96 -4.16
C GLN A 95 -0.19 -26.44 -4.53
N GLY A 96 -0.04 -26.78 -5.81
CA GLY A 96 0.17 -28.15 -6.25
C GLY A 96 1.42 -28.78 -5.66
N ALA A 97 1.46 -30.12 -5.62
CA ALA A 97 2.64 -30.88 -5.18
C ALA A 97 3.93 -30.54 -5.94
N SER A 98 3.78 -29.85 -7.08
CA SER A 98 4.83 -29.61 -8.07
C SER A 98 5.38 -28.20 -8.05
N LYS A 99 4.73 -27.26 -7.34
CA LYS A 99 5.07 -25.82 -7.25
C LYS A 99 5.77 -25.32 -8.51
N ASN A 100 5.00 -25.17 -9.58
CA ASN A 100 5.57 -25.08 -10.93
C ASN A 100 6.29 -23.73 -11.15
N ALA A 101 5.77 -22.64 -10.61
CA ALA A 101 6.40 -21.32 -10.74
C ALA A 101 7.58 -21.16 -9.78
N SER A 102 8.72 -20.77 -10.33
CA SER A 102 9.93 -20.47 -9.56
C SER A 102 10.25 -18.98 -9.57
N PRO A 103 10.99 -18.47 -8.58
CA PRO A 103 11.41 -17.08 -8.58
C PRO A 103 12.12 -16.66 -9.89
N GLY A 104 11.69 -15.52 -10.44
CA GLY A 104 12.14 -15.05 -11.75
C GLY A 104 11.25 -15.46 -12.92
N ASP A 105 10.24 -16.32 -12.71
CA ASP A 105 9.27 -16.69 -13.75
C ASP A 105 8.18 -15.63 -13.97
N ARG A 106 7.49 -15.74 -15.11
CA ARG A 106 6.29 -14.98 -15.44
C ARG A 106 5.09 -15.92 -15.50
N VAL A 107 3.96 -15.46 -14.99
CA VAL A 107 2.68 -16.14 -15.02
C VAL A 107 1.69 -15.23 -15.73
N PHE A 108 1.27 -15.64 -16.91
CA PHE A 108 0.24 -14.99 -17.71
C PHE A 108 -1.13 -15.54 -17.32
N LEU A 109 -1.93 -14.70 -16.69
CA LEU A 109 -3.30 -14.98 -16.30
C LEU A 109 -4.21 -14.37 -17.37
N SER A 110 -5.10 -15.15 -17.97
CA SER A 110 -6.03 -14.59 -18.96
C SER A 110 -6.91 -13.51 -18.34
N SER A 111 -7.18 -12.42 -19.07
CA SER A 111 -8.04 -11.32 -18.63
C SER A 111 -9.50 -11.74 -18.39
N ASP A 112 -9.92 -12.89 -18.92
CA ASP A 112 -11.21 -13.52 -18.65
C ASP A 112 -11.14 -14.64 -17.60
N HIS A 113 -9.99 -14.79 -16.92
CA HIS A 113 -9.82 -15.77 -15.86
C HIS A 113 -10.71 -15.41 -14.67
N SER A 114 -11.46 -16.40 -14.19
CA SER A 114 -12.19 -16.31 -12.94
C SER A 114 -12.04 -17.62 -12.17
N GLU A 115 -11.47 -17.53 -10.98
CA GLU A 115 -11.39 -18.65 -10.04
C GLU A 115 -11.99 -18.30 -8.69
N SER A 116 -12.50 -19.32 -8.01
CA SER A 116 -13.05 -19.22 -6.66
C SER A 116 -12.44 -20.31 -5.79
N ASN A 117 -11.84 -19.91 -4.67
CA ASN A 117 -11.39 -20.84 -3.63
C ASN A 117 -12.42 -20.82 -2.50
N VAL A 118 -13.06 -21.98 -2.32
CA VAL A 118 -14.11 -22.19 -1.32
C VAL A 118 -13.65 -22.90 -0.05
N GLY A 119 -12.36 -23.23 0.10
CA GLY A 119 -11.86 -24.00 1.23
C GLY A 119 -10.37 -23.80 1.53
N GLY A 120 -10.07 -23.50 2.80
CA GLY A 120 -8.70 -23.25 3.27
C GLY A 120 -8.18 -21.87 2.89
N ASN A 121 -7.01 -21.51 3.41
CA ASN A 121 -6.35 -20.24 3.09
C ASN A 121 -5.79 -20.29 1.66
N TYR A 122 -5.94 -19.20 0.92
CA TYR A 122 -5.31 -19.05 -0.40
C TYR A 122 -3.88 -18.53 -0.19
N TYR A 123 -2.86 -19.32 -0.52
CA TYR A 123 -1.45 -18.97 -0.31
C TYR A 123 -0.70 -18.71 -1.61
N PHE A 124 0.31 -17.86 -1.58
CA PHE A 124 1.26 -17.59 -2.66
C PHE A 124 2.68 -18.01 -2.30
N THR A 125 3.01 -19.29 -2.45
CA THR A 125 4.30 -19.85 -2.01
C THR A 125 5.25 -20.11 -3.18
N ALA A 126 6.53 -19.87 -2.95
CA ALA A 126 7.62 -20.19 -3.88
C ALA A 126 8.78 -20.86 -3.13
N SER A 127 9.90 -21.08 -3.81
CA SER A 127 11.18 -21.36 -3.14
C SER A 127 11.84 -20.06 -2.67
N SER A 128 12.70 -20.12 -1.64
CA SER A 128 13.31 -18.92 -1.07
C SER A 128 14.33 -18.31 -2.02
N SER A 129 14.07 -17.10 -2.50
CA SER A 129 15.03 -16.32 -3.28
C SER A 129 14.71 -14.82 -3.26
N VAL A 130 15.62 -14.01 -3.79
CA VAL A 130 15.44 -12.57 -3.99
C VAL A 130 14.76 -12.20 -5.32
N SER A 131 14.58 -13.16 -6.23
CA SER A 131 13.97 -12.91 -7.54
C SER A 131 12.44 -12.85 -7.44
N THR A 132 11.83 -11.97 -8.24
CA THR A 132 10.38 -11.74 -8.23
C THR A 132 9.65 -12.72 -9.14
N ILE A 133 8.51 -13.26 -8.71
CA ILE A 133 7.52 -13.90 -9.60
C ILE A 133 6.53 -12.83 -10.06
N LYS A 134 6.29 -12.75 -11.37
CA LYS A 134 5.35 -11.78 -11.95
C LYS A 134 4.07 -12.49 -12.39
N VAL A 135 2.93 -12.11 -11.84
CA VAL A 135 1.60 -12.60 -12.23
C VAL A 135 0.87 -11.47 -12.93
N ILE A 136 0.54 -11.64 -14.20
CA ILE A 136 0.13 -10.55 -15.10
C ILE A 136 -1.17 -10.95 -15.80
N SER A 137 -2.20 -10.13 -15.65
CA SER A 137 -3.43 -10.25 -16.43
C SER A 137 -3.19 -9.79 -17.88
N VAL A 138 -3.49 -10.65 -18.84
CA VAL A 138 -3.24 -10.41 -20.28
C VAL A 138 -4.41 -10.85 -21.15
N ASN A 139 -4.56 -10.21 -22.31
CA ASN A 139 -5.50 -10.65 -23.34
C ASN A 139 -5.01 -11.98 -23.96
N LYS A 140 -5.70 -13.09 -23.66
CA LYS A 140 -5.34 -14.41 -24.21
C LYS A 140 -5.47 -14.50 -25.75
N ALA A 141 -6.27 -13.63 -26.37
CA ALA A 141 -6.42 -13.56 -27.83
C ALA A 141 -5.27 -12.78 -28.49
N GLY A 142 -4.37 -12.20 -27.69
CA GLY A 142 -3.17 -11.51 -28.14
C GLY A 142 -2.04 -12.45 -28.55
N SER A 143 -0.80 -11.99 -28.40
CA SER A 143 0.38 -12.76 -28.80
C SER A 143 0.72 -13.90 -27.82
N VAL A 144 1.45 -14.91 -28.33
CA VAL A 144 1.97 -16.04 -27.55
C VAL A 144 3.47 -16.18 -27.86
N PRO A 145 4.39 -15.83 -26.93
CA PRO A 145 4.13 -15.31 -25.59
C PRO A 145 3.59 -13.88 -25.58
N PRO A 146 2.74 -13.51 -24.59
CA PRO A 146 2.21 -12.15 -24.45
C PRO A 146 3.30 -11.07 -24.43
N VAL A 147 3.02 -9.96 -25.10
CA VAL A 147 3.85 -8.75 -25.15
C VAL A 147 3.15 -7.58 -24.45
N ALA A 148 3.81 -6.42 -24.38
CA ALA A 148 3.27 -5.24 -23.69
C ALA A 148 1.90 -4.78 -24.21
N ALA A 149 1.62 -4.96 -25.51
CA ALA A 149 0.33 -4.64 -26.12
C ALA A 149 -0.82 -5.57 -25.65
N ASP A 150 -0.50 -6.72 -25.07
CA ASP A 150 -1.48 -7.69 -24.57
C ASP A 150 -1.85 -7.44 -23.11
N LEU A 151 -1.25 -6.45 -22.43
CA LEU A 151 -1.61 -6.12 -21.05
C LEU A 151 -3.09 -5.71 -20.97
N GLN A 152 -3.87 -6.47 -20.21
CA GLN A 152 -5.30 -6.23 -20.06
C GLN A 152 -5.74 -6.70 -18.67
N ALA A 153 -6.23 -5.77 -17.85
CA ALA A 153 -6.87 -6.09 -16.59
C ALA A 153 -8.17 -6.88 -16.80
N GLY A 154 -8.53 -7.73 -15.83
CA GLY A 154 -9.81 -8.44 -15.85
C GLY A 154 -9.81 -9.78 -15.12
N ALA A 155 -8.62 -10.37 -14.95
CA ALA A 155 -8.50 -11.60 -14.19
C ALA A 155 -9.03 -11.41 -12.75
N SER A 156 -9.77 -12.40 -12.25
CA SER A 156 -10.43 -12.36 -10.95
C SER A 156 -10.15 -13.60 -10.12
N ILE A 157 -9.84 -13.38 -8.84
CA ILE A 157 -9.60 -14.43 -7.84
C ILE A 157 -10.52 -14.14 -6.66
N SER A 158 -11.45 -15.05 -6.39
CA SER A 158 -12.37 -14.96 -5.26
C SER A 158 -11.99 -15.95 -4.16
N VAL A 159 -11.99 -15.51 -2.91
CA VAL A 159 -11.63 -16.33 -1.74
C VAL A 159 -12.69 -16.16 -0.65
N ASN A 160 -13.25 -17.26 -0.15
CA ASN A 160 -14.26 -17.26 0.92
C ASN A 160 -13.68 -17.53 2.33
N THR A 161 -12.37 -17.32 2.48
CA THR A 161 -11.60 -17.50 3.71
C THR A 161 -10.61 -16.34 3.85
N THR A 162 -9.56 -16.52 4.63
CA THR A 162 -8.41 -15.60 4.68
C THR A 162 -7.62 -15.64 3.37
N LEU A 163 -7.50 -14.49 2.71
CA LEU A 163 -6.56 -14.33 1.59
C LEU A 163 -5.15 -14.11 2.15
N THR A 164 -4.22 -15.02 1.88
CA THR A 164 -2.88 -14.97 2.46
C THR A 164 -1.80 -14.88 1.39
N PHE A 165 -1.13 -13.73 1.32
CA PHE A 165 0.09 -13.56 0.55
C PHE A 165 1.28 -13.99 1.43
N ASP A 166 1.55 -15.30 1.48
CA ASP A 166 2.67 -15.88 2.22
C ASP A 166 3.68 -16.52 1.27
N SER A 167 4.79 -15.83 1.05
CA SER A 167 5.80 -16.19 0.06
C SER A 167 7.19 -16.18 0.67
N THR A 168 8.07 -17.02 0.14
CA THR A 168 9.52 -16.96 0.40
C THR A 168 10.28 -16.08 -0.60
N CYS A 169 9.62 -15.49 -1.60
CA CYS A 169 10.17 -14.57 -2.59
C CYS A 169 9.26 -13.35 -2.85
N PRO A 170 9.75 -12.25 -3.45
CA PRO A 170 8.88 -11.14 -3.86
C PRO A 170 7.86 -11.54 -4.94
N TYR A 171 6.70 -10.89 -4.93
CA TYR A 171 5.67 -11.03 -5.97
C TYR A 171 5.31 -9.68 -6.59
N TRP A 172 5.00 -9.72 -7.88
CA TRP A 172 4.42 -8.61 -8.64
C TRP A 172 3.11 -9.08 -9.26
N PHE A 173 2.01 -8.39 -8.98
CA PHE A 173 0.69 -8.64 -9.56
C PHE A 173 0.31 -7.46 -10.45
N ASP A 174 -0.24 -7.72 -11.64
CA ASP A 174 -0.71 -6.66 -12.55
C ASP A 174 -2.11 -6.98 -13.11
N GLY A 175 -3.07 -6.08 -12.90
CA GLY A 175 -4.40 -6.15 -13.53
C GLY A 175 -5.36 -7.20 -12.95
N ILE A 176 -5.13 -7.64 -11.71
CA ILE A 176 -5.91 -8.71 -11.05
C ILE A 176 -6.85 -8.13 -9.97
N THR A 177 -8.09 -8.60 -9.96
CA THR A 177 -9.07 -8.32 -8.90
C THR A 177 -9.08 -9.46 -7.88
N PHE A 178 -8.76 -9.15 -6.64
CA PHE A 178 -8.86 -10.05 -5.49
C PHE A 178 -10.14 -9.75 -4.73
N THR A 179 -11.07 -10.71 -4.71
CA THR A 179 -12.33 -10.61 -3.99
C THR A 179 -12.30 -11.50 -2.76
N GLN A 180 -12.48 -10.93 -1.58
CA GLN A 180 -12.67 -11.71 -0.36
C GLN A 180 -14.15 -11.66 0.05
N THR A 181 -14.78 -12.83 0.08
CA THR A 181 -16.22 -12.99 0.31
C THR A 181 -16.60 -13.39 1.72
N ALA A 182 -15.61 -13.66 2.58
CA ALA A 182 -15.80 -13.89 4.00
C ALA A 182 -15.32 -12.72 4.86
N ASN A 183 -15.87 -12.64 6.08
CA ASN A 183 -15.45 -11.71 7.13
C ASN A 183 -14.10 -12.18 7.73
N SER A 184 -13.02 -12.01 6.98
CA SER A 184 -11.67 -12.44 7.33
C SER A 184 -10.64 -11.35 7.02
N SER A 185 -9.35 -11.62 7.20
CA SER A 185 -8.28 -10.66 6.89
C SER A 185 -7.57 -11.00 5.58
N VAL A 186 -6.99 -9.98 4.96
CA VAL A 186 -5.94 -10.12 3.95
C VAL A 186 -4.61 -10.08 4.67
N ASN A 187 -3.92 -11.21 4.68
CA ASN A 187 -2.66 -11.37 5.40
C ASN A 187 -1.48 -11.27 4.44
N PHE A 188 -0.57 -10.36 4.71
CA PHE A 188 0.74 -10.29 4.08
C PHE A 188 1.78 -10.89 5.02
N ASN A 189 2.50 -11.92 4.57
CA ASN A 189 3.54 -12.64 5.31
C ASN A 189 3.02 -13.51 6.47
N GLY A 190 2.75 -14.77 6.14
CA GLY A 190 2.15 -15.75 7.03
C GLY A 190 3.15 -16.58 7.83
N PHE A 191 4.36 -16.86 7.32
CA PHE A 191 5.32 -17.75 8.01
C PHE A 191 6.83 -17.49 7.76
N LEU A 192 7.30 -16.99 6.60
CA LEU A 192 8.73 -17.06 6.21
C LEU A 192 9.38 -15.73 5.73
N GLY A 193 10.18 -15.09 6.60
CA GLY A 193 11.14 -14.01 6.31
C GLY A 193 10.52 -12.65 5.92
N ASN A 194 11.31 -11.57 5.82
CA ASN A 194 10.83 -10.23 5.41
C ASN A 194 10.67 -10.15 3.88
N LYS A 195 9.52 -9.70 3.34
CA LYS A 195 9.21 -9.83 1.91
C LYS A 195 8.37 -8.66 1.35
N SER A 196 8.40 -8.52 0.03
CA SER A 196 7.78 -7.42 -0.72
C SER A 196 6.72 -7.90 -1.70
N PHE A 197 5.55 -7.27 -1.69
CA PHE A 197 4.46 -7.50 -2.63
C PHE A 197 4.17 -6.21 -3.38
N TYR A 198 4.10 -6.28 -4.70
CA TYR A 198 3.76 -5.14 -5.55
C TYR A 198 2.49 -5.44 -6.33
N PHE A 199 1.48 -4.57 -6.21
CA PHE A 199 0.20 -4.69 -6.87
C PHE A 199 0.04 -3.49 -7.79
N LYS A 200 -0.01 -3.73 -9.10
CA LYS A 200 -0.18 -2.70 -10.13
C LYS A 200 -1.52 -2.88 -10.82
N ASN A 201 -2.30 -1.80 -10.99
CA ASN A 201 -3.61 -1.87 -11.66
C ASN A 201 -4.55 -2.94 -11.07
N CYS A 202 -4.39 -3.27 -9.78
CA CYS A 202 -5.16 -4.30 -9.12
C CYS A 202 -6.43 -3.73 -8.46
N ALA A 203 -7.30 -4.62 -7.99
CA ALA A 203 -8.42 -4.24 -7.14
C ALA A 203 -8.54 -5.21 -5.97
N PHE A 204 -8.84 -4.70 -4.78
CA PHE A 204 -9.25 -5.49 -3.63
C PHE A 204 -10.72 -5.21 -3.33
N VAL A 205 -11.53 -6.27 -3.30
CA VAL A 205 -12.98 -6.18 -3.09
C VAL A 205 -13.39 -7.02 -1.90
N PHE A 206 -13.90 -6.37 -0.85
CA PHE A 206 -14.55 -7.04 0.26
C PHE A 206 -16.06 -7.02 0.05
N SER A 207 -16.68 -8.20 -0.03
CA SER A 207 -18.11 -8.31 -0.32
C SER A 207 -18.98 -8.70 0.87
N SER A 208 -18.39 -9.12 1.99
CA SER A 208 -19.14 -9.47 3.20
C SER A 208 -19.25 -8.30 4.17
N SER A 209 -20.45 -8.13 4.73
CA SER A 209 -20.73 -7.20 5.82
C SER A 209 -20.79 -7.94 7.17
N GLY A 210 -20.50 -7.26 8.26
CA GLY A 210 -20.67 -7.81 9.62
C GLY A 210 -19.37 -8.24 10.31
N GLY A 211 -18.23 -7.65 9.94
CA GLY A 211 -16.95 -7.92 10.58
C GLY A 211 -15.82 -7.06 10.01
N ALA A 212 -14.88 -6.68 10.89
CA ALA A 212 -13.68 -5.96 10.49
C ALA A 212 -12.80 -6.84 9.58
N THR A 213 -12.75 -6.50 8.29
CA THR A 213 -11.78 -7.08 7.37
C THR A 213 -10.53 -6.23 7.37
N ASN A 214 -9.38 -6.81 7.69
CA ASN A 214 -8.15 -6.03 7.85
C ASN A 214 -7.09 -6.47 6.84
N PHE A 215 -6.35 -5.50 6.32
CA PHE A 215 -5.04 -5.75 5.73
C PHE A 215 -4.04 -5.81 6.86
N THR A 216 -3.34 -6.93 7.04
CA THR A 216 -2.42 -7.09 8.17
C THR A 216 -1.21 -7.94 7.83
N ASN A 217 -0.16 -7.80 8.65
CA ASN A 217 0.93 -8.75 8.75
C ASN A 217 0.85 -9.49 10.09
N THR A 218 0.90 -10.82 10.05
CA THR A 218 0.59 -11.64 11.24
C THR A 218 1.80 -12.23 11.95
N GLN A 219 2.99 -12.25 11.32
CA GLN A 219 4.15 -12.89 11.92
C GLN A 219 5.48 -12.14 11.79
N ARG A 220 5.69 -11.36 10.72
CA ARG A 220 6.97 -10.72 10.42
C ARG A 220 6.82 -9.42 9.63
N THR A 221 7.93 -8.71 9.48
CA THR A 221 7.95 -7.47 8.71
C THR A 221 7.64 -7.74 7.24
N CYS A 222 6.83 -6.90 6.61
CA CYS A 222 6.59 -6.98 5.18
C CYS A 222 6.50 -5.60 4.54
N LYS A 223 6.74 -5.57 3.23
CA LYS A 223 6.55 -4.41 2.37
C LYS A 223 5.42 -4.69 1.39
N VAL A 224 4.48 -3.78 1.27
CA VAL A 224 3.36 -3.87 0.34
C VAL A 224 3.25 -2.56 -0.42
N THR A 225 3.21 -2.64 -1.74
CA THR A 225 3.02 -1.48 -2.60
C THR A 225 1.78 -1.66 -3.46
N PHE A 226 0.87 -0.70 -3.36
CA PHE A 226 -0.29 -0.53 -4.23
C PHE A 226 0.03 0.60 -5.21
N ASP A 227 0.05 0.32 -6.51
CA ASP A 227 0.25 1.30 -7.58
C ASP A 227 -0.96 1.24 -8.51
N ASN A 228 -1.69 2.35 -8.61
CA ASN A 228 -2.99 2.40 -9.30
C ASN A 228 -3.92 1.23 -8.89
N THR A 229 -3.97 0.93 -7.59
CA THR A 229 -4.71 -0.22 -7.05
C THR A 229 -5.85 0.27 -6.18
N THR A 230 -7.07 -0.23 -6.45
CA THR A 230 -8.29 0.24 -5.77
C THR A 230 -8.72 -0.67 -4.62
N LEU A 231 -9.44 -0.11 -3.67
CA LEU A 231 -10.01 -0.80 -2.53
C LEU A 231 -11.53 -0.55 -2.46
N GLN A 232 -12.31 -1.62 -2.47
CA GLN A 232 -13.74 -1.63 -2.16
C GLN A 232 -13.99 -2.34 -0.84
N THR A 233 -14.75 -1.70 0.04
CA THR A 233 -15.13 -2.26 1.34
C THR A 233 -16.64 -2.51 1.40
N ALA A 234 -17.05 -3.57 2.10
CA ALA A 234 -18.46 -3.82 2.45
C ALA A 234 -18.76 -3.51 3.93
N ASP A 235 -17.74 -3.24 4.75
CA ASP A 235 -17.84 -2.93 6.17
C ASP A 235 -17.00 -1.68 6.52
N THR A 236 -17.54 -0.81 7.36
CA THR A 236 -16.88 0.43 7.78
C THR A 236 -15.67 0.18 8.68
N ASN A 237 -15.58 -0.99 9.34
CA ASN A 237 -14.46 -1.34 10.21
C ASN A 237 -13.23 -1.89 9.46
N THR A 238 -13.24 -1.82 8.13
CA THR A 238 -12.10 -2.22 7.30
C THR A 238 -10.94 -1.27 7.50
N SER A 239 -9.74 -1.79 7.76
CA SER A 239 -8.55 -0.95 8.01
C SER A 239 -7.25 -1.67 7.65
N PHE A 240 -6.19 -0.89 7.45
CA PHE A 240 -4.81 -1.39 7.44
C PHE A 240 -4.30 -1.46 8.87
N ARG A 241 -3.71 -2.60 9.23
CA ARG A 241 -3.23 -2.90 10.57
C ARG A 241 -1.83 -3.47 10.51
N ALA A 242 -0.97 -3.00 11.40
CA ALA A 242 0.40 -3.52 11.52
C ALA A 242 0.50 -4.29 12.83
N SER A 243 0.67 -5.62 12.77
CA SER A 243 0.99 -6.42 13.97
C SER A 243 2.50 -6.56 14.17
N TYR A 244 3.26 -6.41 13.09
CA TYR A 244 4.74 -6.32 13.07
C TYR A 244 5.13 -5.15 12.16
N GLY A 245 6.41 -4.93 11.90
CA GLY A 245 6.85 -3.89 10.96
C GLY A 245 6.12 -3.95 9.62
N PHE A 246 5.35 -2.94 9.25
CA PHE A 246 4.56 -2.96 8.03
C PHE A 246 4.88 -1.71 7.20
N ASP A 247 5.66 -1.88 6.13
CA ASP A 247 5.99 -0.84 5.15
C ASP A 247 4.95 -0.86 4.03
N PHE A 248 3.95 0.00 4.13
CA PHE A 248 2.88 0.12 3.15
C PHE A 248 3.09 1.37 2.27
N THR A 249 3.02 1.19 0.96
CA THR A 249 3.10 2.29 0.00
C THR A 249 1.88 2.27 -0.91
N TRP A 250 1.21 3.40 -1.10
CA TRP A 250 0.10 3.54 -2.07
C TRP A 250 0.39 4.68 -3.03
N LEU A 251 0.42 4.40 -4.33
CA LEU A 251 0.86 5.31 -5.38
C LEU A 251 -0.22 5.48 -6.45
N ASN A 252 -0.26 6.67 -7.06
CA ASN A 252 -0.88 6.93 -8.36
C ASN A 252 -2.30 6.39 -8.52
N THR A 253 -3.15 6.54 -7.49
CA THR A 253 -4.50 5.96 -7.50
C THR A 253 -5.54 7.08 -7.40
N PRO A 254 -6.03 7.62 -8.54
CA PRO A 254 -6.94 8.77 -8.58
C PRO A 254 -8.35 8.48 -8.08
N SER A 255 -8.65 7.25 -7.66
CA SER A 255 -9.92 6.87 -7.02
C SER A 255 -9.67 5.65 -6.13
N ALA A 256 -8.93 5.83 -5.03
CA ALA A 256 -8.43 4.72 -4.23
C ALA A 256 -9.54 3.92 -3.52
N ILE A 257 -10.57 4.61 -3.03
CA ILE A 257 -11.66 3.97 -2.28
C ILE A 257 -12.95 3.98 -3.10
N VAL A 258 -13.35 2.81 -3.61
CA VAL A 258 -14.55 2.64 -4.47
C VAL A 258 -15.70 1.97 -3.71
N GLY A 259 -16.87 1.82 -4.33
CA GLY A 259 -18.08 1.28 -3.69
C GLY A 259 -18.86 2.29 -2.82
N ALA A 260 -19.96 1.84 -2.22
CA ALA A 260 -20.84 2.69 -1.40
C ALA A 260 -20.39 2.77 0.08
N THR A 261 -19.95 1.65 0.65
CA THR A 261 -19.44 1.60 2.03
C THR A 261 -17.96 1.98 2.04
N LYS A 262 -17.56 2.80 3.01
CA LYS A 262 -16.20 3.32 3.17
C LYS A 262 -15.66 2.98 4.56
N PRO A 263 -14.33 2.75 4.72
CA PRO A 263 -13.69 2.71 6.03
C PRO A 263 -14.04 3.93 6.87
N SER A 264 -14.42 3.72 8.13
CA SER A 264 -14.45 4.76 9.15
C SER A 264 -13.05 5.06 9.69
N LEU A 265 -12.11 4.14 9.52
CA LEU A 265 -10.71 4.27 9.91
C LEU A 265 -9.79 3.62 8.88
N LEU A 266 -8.87 4.38 8.28
CA LEU A 266 -7.98 3.83 7.25
C LEU A 266 -6.78 3.07 7.84
N PHE A 267 -6.01 3.71 8.72
CA PHE A 267 -4.81 3.13 9.35
C PHE A 267 -4.97 3.02 10.86
N LEU A 268 -4.69 1.83 11.39
CA LEU A 268 -4.72 1.55 12.81
C LEU A 268 -3.48 0.73 13.22
N SER A 269 -2.65 1.27 14.09
CA SER A 269 -1.58 0.46 14.69
C SER A 269 -2.16 -0.47 15.74
N GLN A 270 -1.87 -1.77 15.67
CA GLN A 270 -2.35 -2.77 16.63
C GLN A 270 -1.24 -3.73 17.05
N SER A 271 -1.03 -3.94 18.34
CA SER A 271 0.10 -4.75 18.87
C SER A 271 1.48 -4.12 18.57
N THR A 272 2.55 -4.78 18.99
CA THR A 272 3.97 -4.34 19.01
C THR A 272 4.61 -3.95 17.67
N GLY A 273 3.84 -3.82 16.58
CA GLY A 273 4.33 -3.47 15.26
C GLY A 273 4.56 -1.97 15.06
N ILE A 274 5.42 -1.64 14.11
CA ILE A 274 5.59 -0.28 13.58
C ILE A 274 4.88 -0.22 12.23
N MET A 275 3.98 0.75 12.06
CA MET A 275 3.36 1.02 10.76
C MET A 275 4.11 2.16 10.06
N LEU A 276 4.72 1.87 8.91
CA LEU A 276 5.26 2.88 8.02
C LEU A 276 4.35 2.93 6.80
N ALA A 277 3.64 4.04 6.60
CA ALA A 277 2.74 4.19 5.46
C ALA A 277 3.14 5.42 4.63
N THR A 278 3.22 5.27 3.32
CA THR A 278 3.45 6.38 2.39
C THR A 278 2.43 6.35 1.27
N LEU A 279 1.66 7.42 1.14
CA LEU A 279 0.66 7.57 0.10
C LEU A 279 1.06 8.74 -0.78
N ARG A 280 1.20 8.54 -2.10
CA ARG A 280 1.58 9.59 -3.05
C ARG A 280 0.68 9.62 -4.27
N GLY A 281 0.10 10.79 -4.56
CA GLY A 281 -0.80 10.94 -5.71
C GLY A 281 -2.05 10.06 -5.60
N VAL A 282 -2.57 9.90 -4.37
CA VAL A 282 -3.74 9.08 -4.07
C VAL A 282 -4.94 9.98 -3.77
N ASP A 283 -6.09 9.67 -4.38
CA ASP A 283 -7.36 10.33 -4.07
C ASP A 283 -8.12 9.56 -2.98
N LEU A 284 -8.14 10.15 -1.79
CA LEU A 284 -8.87 9.69 -0.60
C LEU A 284 -10.09 10.56 -0.30
N SER A 285 -10.53 11.42 -1.22
CA SER A 285 -11.66 12.35 -1.00
C SER A 285 -13.01 11.65 -0.72
N ALA A 286 -13.10 10.35 -1.00
CA ALA A 286 -14.26 9.53 -0.68
C ALA A 286 -14.36 9.13 0.81
N LEU A 287 -13.29 9.28 1.60
CA LEU A 287 -13.31 8.99 3.03
C LEU A 287 -13.89 10.17 3.81
N THR A 288 -14.65 9.89 4.88
CA THR A 288 -15.23 10.90 5.79
C THR A 288 -14.92 10.62 7.28
N GLY A 289 -14.31 9.47 7.59
CA GLY A 289 -13.95 9.08 8.95
C GLY A 289 -12.57 9.60 9.38
N THR A 290 -11.79 8.72 10.02
CA THR A 290 -10.44 8.99 10.50
C THR A 290 -9.41 8.37 9.55
N LEU A 291 -8.36 9.11 9.20
CA LEU A 291 -7.26 8.56 8.39
C LEU A 291 -6.34 7.69 9.25
N VAL A 292 -5.89 8.22 10.39
CA VAL A 292 -4.94 7.53 11.28
C VAL A 292 -5.44 7.57 12.72
N ALA A 293 -5.47 6.41 13.37
CA ALA A 293 -5.77 6.32 14.80
C ALA A 293 -4.83 5.33 15.51
N TYR A 294 -4.73 5.51 16.81
CA TYR A 294 -3.93 4.69 17.71
C TYR A 294 -4.78 3.66 18.47
N SER A 295 -4.22 2.48 18.77
CA SER A 295 -4.85 1.46 19.63
C SER A 295 -4.21 1.40 21.01
N PHE A 296 -5.02 1.46 22.07
CA PHE A 296 -4.67 1.65 23.48
C PHE A 296 -3.74 0.60 24.16
N ASN A 297 -3.20 -0.38 23.44
CA ASN A 297 -2.75 -1.64 24.06
C ASN A 297 -1.26 -2.02 23.89
N SER A 298 -0.33 -1.18 23.42
CA SER A 298 1.11 -1.58 23.30
C SER A 298 2.06 -0.45 22.85
N ASN A 299 3.38 -0.69 22.95
CA ASN A 299 4.48 0.18 22.45
C ASN A 299 4.48 0.34 20.93
N ASN A 300 3.47 1.03 20.41
CA ASN A 300 3.22 1.10 18.98
C ASN A 300 3.73 2.44 18.46
N ALA A 301 4.19 2.43 17.22
CA ALA A 301 4.59 3.64 16.52
C ALA A 301 4.04 3.61 15.10
N PHE A 302 3.51 4.73 14.64
CA PHE A 302 3.23 4.92 13.22
C PHE A 302 4.00 6.11 12.67
N LYS A 303 4.44 5.97 11.42
CA LYS A 303 4.86 7.09 10.59
C LYS A 303 4.08 7.03 9.29
N VAL A 304 3.18 7.97 9.09
CA VAL A 304 2.28 8.02 7.93
C VAL A 304 2.53 9.32 7.17
N LEU A 305 2.99 9.20 5.93
CA LEU A 305 3.17 10.32 5.02
C LEU A 305 2.10 10.27 3.92
N PHE A 306 1.33 11.33 3.80
CA PHE A 306 0.51 11.64 2.64
C PHE A 306 1.20 12.74 1.84
N ASP A 307 1.54 12.49 0.59
CA ASP A 307 2.25 13.41 -0.28
C ASP A 307 1.47 13.62 -1.57
N SER A 308 1.08 14.87 -1.84
CA SER A 308 0.36 15.22 -3.06
C SER A 308 -0.94 14.40 -3.22
N CYS A 309 -1.62 14.11 -2.10
CA CYS A 309 -2.87 13.37 -2.06
C CYS A 309 -4.08 14.33 -2.08
N LYS A 310 -5.22 13.83 -2.57
CA LYS A 310 -6.50 14.52 -2.39
C LYS A 310 -7.21 13.95 -1.16
N ILE A 311 -7.53 14.81 -0.21
CA ILE A 311 -8.11 14.45 1.09
C ILE A 311 -9.47 15.13 1.22
N ASN A 312 -10.42 14.51 1.90
CA ASN A 312 -11.70 15.18 2.18
C ASN A 312 -11.53 16.17 3.33
N SER A 313 -12.00 17.42 3.21
CA SER A 313 -11.89 18.41 4.29
C SER A 313 -12.53 17.97 5.63
N SER A 314 -13.51 17.07 5.62
CA SER A 314 -14.18 16.57 6.83
C SER A 314 -13.46 15.45 7.60
N VAL A 315 -12.45 14.79 7.02
CA VAL A 315 -11.82 13.64 7.71
C VAL A 315 -10.98 14.10 8.90
N THR A 316 -11.02 13.32 9.97
CA THR A 316 -10.07 13.45 11.07
C THR A 316 -8.72 12.92 10.60
N ARG A 317 -7.70 13.78 10.51
CA ARG A 317 -6.37 13.41 9.99
C ARG A 317 -5.67 12.42 10.92
N TYR A 318 -5.62 12.79 12.19
CA TYR A 318 -5.04 11.97 13.25
C TYR A 318 -5.91 12.06 14.50
N GLN A 319 -6.37 10.91 14.98
CA GLN A 319 -7.04 10.80 16.27
C GLN A 319 -6.01 10.43 17.34
N SER A 320 -5.49 11.46 18.01
CA SER A 320 -4.66 11.26 19.21
C SER A 320 -5.52 10.73 20.36
N PRO A 321 -5.08 9.71 21.13
CA PRO A 321 -5.77 9.27 22.33
C PRO A 321 -5.81 10.39 23.36
N SER A 322 -7.00 10.69 23.91
CA SER A 322 -7.09 11.51 25.10
C SER A 322 -6.46 10.77 26.30
N GLY A 323 -5.55 11.43 27.02
CA GLY A 323 -5.03 10.96 28.30
C GLY A 323 -3.89 9.93 28.26
N ILE A 324 -3.27 9.66 27.09
CA ILE A 324 -2.07 8.81 27.02
C ILE A 324 -0.81 9.67 26.94
N ASN A 325 0.03 9.51 27.97
CA ASN A 325 1.48 9.70 27.90
C ASN A 325 2.00 8.70 26.84
N SER A 326 2.02 9.08 25.55
CA SER A 326 2.63 8.23 24.52
C SER A 326 4.10 8.10 24.87
N VAL A 327 4.44 7.00 25.55
CA VAL A 327 5.77 6.76 26.13
C VAL A 327 6.83 6.65 25.03
N THR A 328 6.43 6.50 23.77
CA THR A 328 7.33 6.26 22.66
C THR A 328 7.74 7.54 21.91
N GLY A 329 6.96 8.63 21.93
CA GLY A 329 7.31 9.87 21.22
C GLY A 329 7.58 9.70 19.71
N GLN A 330 7.15 8.58 19.12
CA GLN A 330 7.55 8.13 17.78
C GLN A 330 6.47 8.31 16.71
N ASP A 331 5.25 8.63 17.13
CA ASP A 331 4.10 8.79 16.25
C ASP A 331 4.24 10.04 15.37
N GLU A 332 3.98 9.90 14.07
CA GLU A 332 4.09 10.99 13.11
C GLU A 332 3.08 10.80 11.98
N VAL A 333 2.22 11.80 11.77
CA VAL A 333 1.38 11.88 10.57
C VAL A 333 1.71 13.17 9.84
N GLU A 334 2.14 13.07 8.60
CA GLU A 334 2.45 14.19 7.74
C GLU A 334 1.54 14.20 6.52
N LEU A 335 1.03 15.38 6.20
CA LEU A 335 0.37 15.71 4.95
C LEU A 335 1.23 16.79 4.30
N VAL A 336 1.80 16.48 3.14
CA VAL A 336 2.67 17.38 2.38
C VAL A 336 2.01 17.63 1.04
N ASN A 337 1.82 18.90 0.68
CA ASN A 337 1.23 19.29 -0.60
C ASN A 337 -0.11 18.60 -0.92
N CYS A 338 -0.90 18.26 0.10
CA CYS A 338 -2.19 17.59 -0.11
C CYS A 338 -3.27 18.62 -0.46
N PHE A 339 -4.34 18.21 -1.14
CA PHE A 339 -5.47 19.08 -1.49
C PHE A 339 -6.73 18.63 -0.77
N ASP A 340 -7.36 19.49 0.02
CA ASP A 340 -8.55 19.12 0.82
C ASP A 340 -9.90 19.31 0.09
N GLY A 341 -9.85 19.71 -1.19
CA GLY A 341 -10.99 20.14 -1.98
C GLY A 341 -11.07 21.66 -2.17
N THR A 342 -10.43 22.42 -1.29
CA THR A 342 -10.42 23.89 -1.30
C THR A 342 -9.00 24.44 -1.25
N ASN A 343 -8.14 23.94 -0.37
CA ASN A 343 -6.81 24.45 -0.06
C ASN A 343 -5.72 23.40 -0.27
N ILE A 344 -4.50 23.88 -0.52
CA ILE A 344 -3.31 23.05 -0.34
C ILE A 344 -3.00 23.03 1.16
N ILE A 345 -2.87 21.83 1.72
CA ILE A 345 -2.64 21.59 3.13
C ILE A 345 -1.26 20.97 3.34
N ASN A 346 -0.58 21.51 4.35
CA ASN A 346 0.69 21.02 4.85
C ASN A 346 0.55 20.90 6.37
N GLU A 347 0.45 19.66 6.86
CA GLU A 347 0.08 19.37 8.24
C GLU A 347 0.98 18.29 8.84
N ARG A 348 1.38 18.46 10.09
CA ARG A 348 2.19 17.51 10.85
C ARG A 348 1.53 17.31 12.20
N TYR A 349 1.32 16.06 12.57
CA TYR A 349 0.77 15.63 13.84
C TYR A 349 1.78 14.74 14.55
N THR A 350 2.12 15.08 15.78
CA THR A 350 3.06 14.32 16.62
C THR A 350 2.52 14.22 18.05
N PRO A 351 3.13 13.39 18.92
CA PRO A 351 2.86 13.38 20.36
C PRO A 351 3.09 14.73 21.05
N PHE A 352 3.81 15.65 20.43
CA PHE A 352 4.20 16.95 21.00
C PHE A 352 3.24 18.07 20.58
N GLY A 353 2.47 17.88 19.50
CA GLY A 353 1.54 18.90 19.04
C GLY A 353 1.14 18.74 17.58
N THR A 354 0.62 19.84 17.03
CA THR A 354 0.23 19.92 15.62
C THR A 354 0.82 21.16 14.96
N SER A 355 1.23 21.02 13.69
CA SER A 355 1.62 22.12 12.81
C SER A 355 0.74 22.03 11.59
N THR A 356 -0.08 23.04 11.32
CA THR A 356 -1.06 23.03 10.22
C THR A 356 -0.97 24.30 9.40
N ALA A 357 -1.29 24.23 8.11
CA ALA A 357 -1.58 25.43 7.33
C ALA A 357 -2.87 26.08 7.85
N ASP A 358 -2.85 27.38 8.10
CA ASP A 358 -4.02 28.17 8.50
C ASP A 358 -4.27 29.24 7.42
N THR A 359 -5.38 29.07 6.70
CA THR A 359 -5.82 30.00 5.64
C THR A 359 -6.76 31.08 6.16
N SER A 360 -7.13 31.02 7.45
CA SER A 360 -8.02 32.00 8.10
C SER A 360 -7.26 33.12 8.80
N THR A 361 -6.16 32.76 9.49
CA THR A 361 -5.29 33.69 10.20
C THR A 361 -3.98 33.78 9.44
N TYR A 362 -3.69 34.93 8.82
CA TYR A 362 -2.47 35.10 8.04
C TYR A 362 -1.98 36.54 8.05
N LEU A 363 -0.68 36.70 7.82
CA LEU A 363 -0.03 38.00 7.74
C LEU A 363 -0.41 38.70 6.43
N SER A 364 -0.79 39.98 6.49
CA SER A 364 -1.06 40.78 5.28
C SER A 364 0.21 40.94 4.45
N GLY A 365 0.19 40.49 3.18
CA GLY A 365 1.37 40.43 2.33
C GLY A 365 2.38 39.35 2.72
N GLY A 366 1.96 38.38 3.56
CA GLY A 366 2.77 37.25 3.99
C GLY A 366 2.83 36.11 2.99
N ALA A 367 2.94 34.88 3.50
CA ALA A 367 3.05 33.68 2.68
C ALA A 367 1.75 33.40 1.91
N ALA A 368 1.92 32.92 0.67
CA ALA A 368 0.85 32.43 -0.18
C ALA A 368 1.33 31.21 -0.96
N ASP A 369 0.39 30.34 -1.33
CA ASP A 369 0.58 29.25 -2.28
C ASP A 369 -0.27 29.49 -3.54
N ASP A 370 -0.39 28.48 -4.40
CA ASP A 370 -1.17 28.56 -5.65
C ASP A 370 -2.69 28.72 -5.41
N VAL A 371 -3.17 28.55 -4.19
CA VAL A 371 -4.58 28.69 -3.82
C VAL A 371 -4.86 29.98 -3.06
N GLY A 372 -3.95 30.41 -2.18
CA GLY A 372 -4.13 31.65 -1.46
C GLY A 372 -3.14 31.89 -0.33
N ASN A 373 -3.45 32.91 0.49
CA ASN A 373 -2.61 33.26 1.63
C ASN A 373 -2.76 32.22 2.74
N TYR A 374 -1.66 31.95 3.45
CA TYR A 374 -1.67 31.07 4.60
C TYR A 374 -0.65 31.52 5.65
N SER A 375 -0.80 30.98 6.86
CA SER A 375 0.25 30.95 7.88
C SER A 375 0.47 29.52 8.37
N LYS A 376 1.54 29.31 9.14
CA LYS A 376 1.77 28.06 9.87
C LYS A 376 1.27 28.21 11.29
N LYS A 377 0.20 27.51 11.61
CA LYS A 377 -0.31 27.41 12.98
C LYS A 377 0.39 26.27 13.69
N MET A 378 0.91 26.53 14.87
CA MET A 378 1.54 25.52 15.73
C MET A 378 0.82 25.49 17.07
N VAL A 379 0.44 24.28 17.50
CA VAL A 379 -0.22 24.05 18.79
C VAL A 379 0.56 22.97 19.52
N THR A 380 1.30 23.37 20.56
CA THR A 380 2.06 22.46 21.41
C THR A 380 1.20 21.90 22.54
N ASN A 381 1.71 20.87 23.21
CA ASN A 381 1.12 20.31 24.42
C ASN A 381 2.19 20.13 25.53
N SER A 382 1.79 19.56 26.66
CA SER A 382 2.67 19.36 27.83
C SER A 382 3.85 18.41 27.60
N ASN A 383 3.88 17.67 26.49
CA ASN A 383 4.99 16.78 26.15
C ASN A 383 6.10 17.49 25.36
N THR A 384 5.87 18.72 24.90
CA THR A 384 6.87 19.48 24.14
C THR A 384 8.01 19.96 25.05
N GLU A 385 9.24 19.74 24.63
CA GLU A 385 10.43 20.27 25.31
C GLU A 385 11.46 20.68 24.25
N LEU A 386 11.97 21.92 24.33
CA LEU A 386 12.72 22.55 23.25
C LEU A 386 14.05 21.84 22.92
N ALA A 387 14.69 21.20 23.91
CA ALA A 387 16.01 20.58 23.75
C ALA A 387 15.97 19.09 23.35
N ALA A 388 14.90 18.37 23.67
CA ALA A 388 14.79 16.92 23.54
C ALA A 388 13.64 16.48 22.64
N SER A 389 12.54 17.22 22.59
CA SER A 389 11.34 16.85 21.83
C SER A 389 10.53 18.09 21.41
N PRO A 390 11.13 18.97 20.58
CA PRO A 390 10.43 20.17 20.12
C PRO A 390 9.31 19.79 19.15
N MET A 391 8.26 20.60 19.14
CA MET A 391 7.29 20.56 18.04
C MET A 391 7.88 21.31 16.84
N GLU A 392 8.23 20.58 15.81
CA GLU A 392 8.83 21.15 14.60
C GLU A 392 7.77 21.53 13.56
N GLY A 393 7.98 22.68 12.90
CA GLY A 393 7.21 23.11 11.75
C GLY A 393 7.79 22.57 10.45
N PHE A 394 7.04 22.74 9.35
CA PHE A 394 7.60 22.54 8.02
C PHE A 394 8.62 23.63 7.69
N TRP A 395 9.66 23.26 6.94
CA TRP A 395 10.54 24.22 6.29
C TRP A 395 9.72 25.15 5.40
N MET A 396 10.01 26.45 5.48
CA MET A 396 9.44 27.48 4.61
C MET A 396 10.57 28.04 3.76
N ASP A 397 10.47 27.82 2.45
CA ASP A 397 11.46 28.33 1.52
C ASP A 397 11.17 29.79 1.19
N VAL A 398 12.22 30.61 1.18
CA VAL A 398 12.16 32.01 0.77
C VAL A 398 13.20 32.24 -0.31
N GLN A 399 12.76 32.77 -1.45
CA GLN A 399 13.68 33.10 -2.54
C GLN A 399 14.56 34.28 -2.13
N GLN A 400 15.88 34.05 -2.10
CA GLN A 400 16.86 35.12 -1.91
C GLN A 400 17.04 35.89 -3.23
N SER A 401 16.65 37.15 -3.25
CA SER A 401 16.72 38.02 -4.44
C SER A 401 18.01 38.84 -4.56
N SER A 402 18.87 38.84 -3.52
CA SER A 402 20.11 39.61 -3.49
C SER A 402 21.26 38.82 -2.87
N ILE A 403 22.47 39.01 -3.40
CA ILE A 403 23.71 38.36 -2.94
C ILE A 403 24.76 39.42 -2.57
N GLY A 404 25.72 39.07 -1.72
CA GLY A 404 26.86 39.94 -1.40
C GLY A 404 26.61 41.00 -0.32
N SER A 405 25.47 40.98 0.35
CA SER A 405 25.16 41.83 1.50
C SER A 405 24.55 41.02 2.65
N VAL A 406 24.63 41.55 3.87
CA VAL A 406 23.92 40.99 5.02
C VAL A 406 22.43 41.13 4.80
N LEU A 407 21.68 40.04 5.01
CA LEU A 407 20.23 40.00 4.96
C LEU A 407 19.69 39.61 6.33
N THR A 408 18.53 40.15 6.70
CA THR A 408 17.81 39.78 7.91
C THR A 408 16.64 38.89 7.53
N ALA A 409 16.58 37.70 8.12
CA ALA A 409 15.38 36.88 8.12
C ALA A 409 14.55 37.23 9.36
N THR A 410 13.28 37.58 9.16
CA THR A 410 12.34 37.88 10.24
C THR A 410 11.16 36.94 10.13
N VAL A 411 10.76 36.32 11.25
CA VAL A 411 9.50 35.57 11.32
C VAL A 411 8.53 36.33 12.22
N GLU A 412 7.41 36.73 11.62
CA GLU A 412 6.32 37.39 12.34
C GLU A 412 5.43 36.35 13.04
N LEU A 413 5.07 36.62 14.28
CA LEU A 413 4.31 35.72 15.13
C LEU A 413 3.05 36.42 15.68
N VAL A 414 1.95 35.66 15.74
CA VAL A 414 0.77 36.02 16.51
C VAL A 414 0.37 34.86 17.42
N SER A 415 0.14 35.14 18.70
CA SER A 415 -0.22 34.16 19.72
C SER A 415 -1.28 34.71 20.69
N SER A 416 -1.80 33.85 21.58
CA SER A 416 -2.70 34.25 22.67
C SER A 416 -1.98 34.57 23.99
N SER A 417 -0.65 34.41 24.02
CA SER A 417 0.19 34.65 25.20
C SER A 417 1.58 35.09 24.77
N SER A 418 2.27 35.85 25.62
CA SER A 418 3.63 36.30 25.33
C SER A 418 4.60 35.12 25.36
N LEU A 419 5.31 34.93 24.24
CA LEU A 419 6.38 33.95 24.11
C LEU A 419 7.72 34.56 24.51
N ASN A 420 8.60 33.73 25.04
CA ASN A 420 9.97 34.05 25.41
C ASN A 420 10.98 33.36 24.49
N ASN A 421 12.24 33.80 24.60
CA ASN A 421 13.39 33.20 23.92
C ASN A 421 13.68 31.73 24.30
N THR A 422 13.00 31.20 25.32
CA THR A 422 13.06 29.78 25.74
C THR A 422 11.86 28.96 25.28
N ASP A 423 10.85 29.58 24.65
CA ASP A 423 9.61 28.90 24.28
C ASP A 423 9.59 28.48 22.80
N ILE A 424 10.33 29.19 21.94
CA ILE A 424 10.37 28.98 20.49
C ILE A 424 11.75 29.36 19.94
N LYS A 425 12.17 28.68 18.87
CA LYS A 425 13.37 29.04 18.11
C LYS A 425 13.09 29.05 16.61
N LEU A 426 13.79 29.92 15.89
CA LEU A 426 13.91 29.91 14.45
C LEU A 426 15.20 29.18 14.08
N GLN A 427 15.11 28.21 13.18
CA GLN A 427 16.27 27.63 12.50
C GLN A 427 16.26 28.12 11.05
N LEU A 428 17.39 28.68 10.61
CA LEU A 428 17.58 29.20 9.28
C LEU A 428 18.70 28.43 8.59
N GLU A 429 18.35 27.80 7.47
CA GLU A 429 19.29 27.19 6.54
C GLU A 429 19.49 28.14 5.34
N TYR A 430 20.74 28.51 5.04
CA TYR A 430 21.06 29.44 3.95
C TYR A 430 22.42 29.14 3.31
N GLN A 431 22.65 29.62 2.09
CA GLN A 431 23.95 29.49 1.43
C GLN A 431 24.90 30.57 1.91
N GLY A 432 25.82 30.22 2.82
CA GLY A 432 26.67 31.19 3.51
C GLY A 432 27.82 31.78 2.69
N THR A 433 28.18 31.22 1.54
CA THR A 433 29.31 31.72 0.73
C THR A 433 29.08 31.50 -0.76
N SER A 434 29.27 32.55 -1.56
CA SER A 434 29.27 32.45 -3.03
C SER A 434 30.43 31.55 -3.48
N GLY A 435 30.13 30.33 -3.92
CA GLY A 435 31.12 29.35 -4.36
C GLY A 435 31.08 28.02 -3.61
N SER A 436 30.20 27.87 -2.61
CA SER A 436 29.90 26.59 -1.96
C SER A 436 28.41 26.32 -1.98
N SER A 437 28.02 25.07 -2.28
CA SER A 437 26.65 24.60 -2.14
C SER A 437 26.36 24.05 -0.73
N VAL A 438 27.33 24.11 0.19
CA VAL A 438 27.13 23.68 1.57
C VAL A 438 26.32 24.73 2.31
N ALA A 439 25.17 24.34 2.85
CA ALA A 439 24.34 25.21 3.63
C ALA A 439 24.96 25.52 5.00
N THR A 440 24.75 26.74 5.46
CA THR A 440 25.00 27.17 6.84
C THR A 440 23.69 27.14 7.59
N ILE A 441 23.70 26.54 8.79
CA ILE A 441 22.54 26.52 9.69
C ILE A 441 22.84 27.45 10.87
N THR A 442 21.92 28.38 11.15
CA THR A 442 21.94 29.23 12.35
C THR A 442 20.61 29.14 13.08
N GLU A 443 20.61 29.39 14.39
CA GLU A 443 19.38 29.38 15.19
C GLU A 443 19.26 30.59 16.12
N SER A 444 18.02 31.00 16.41
CA SER A 444 17.71 32.10 17.33
C SER A 444 17.71 31.66 18.80
N ASN A 445 18.15 30.44 19.09
CA ASN A 445 17.91 29.78 20.36
C ASN A 445 18.70 30.43 21.50
N ALA A 446 18.04 30.64 22.64
CA ALA A 446 18.73 30.99 23.87
C ALA A 446 19.57 29.78 24.31
N ASN A 447 20.82 29.99 24.75
CA ASN A 447 21.57 28.89 25.35
C ASN A 447 20.98 28.53 26.71
N VAL A 448 21.31 27.35 27.25
CA VAL A 448 20.75 26.84 28.52
C VAL A 448 21.07 27.71 29.75
N LEU A 449 21.98 28.67 29.63
CA LEU A 449 22.35 29.64 30.67
C LEU A 449 21.77 31.04 30.42
N THR A 450 21.17 31.29 29.26
CA THR A 450 20.54 32.57 28.93
C THR A 450 19.27 32.73 29.75
N ALA A 451 19.13 33.86 30.43
CA ALA A 451 17.92 34.18 31.18
C ALA A 451 16.71 34.28 30.24
N THR A 452 15.56 33.75 30.70
CA THR A 452 14.28 33.88 30.01
C THR A 452 13.93 35.35 29.82
N ALA A 453 13.65 35.74 28.58
CA ALA A 453 13.25 37.09 28.21
C ALA A 453 12.17 37.04 27.12
N ALA A 454 11.22 37.97 27.18
CA ALA A 454 10.15 38.10 26.20
C ALA A 454 10.71 38.39 24.79
N LEU A 455 10.10 37.80 23.77
CA LEU A 455 10.44 38.11 22.38
C LEU A 455 10.06 39.56 22.02
N THR A 456 10.77 40.11 21.04
CA THR A 456 10.55 41.48 20.55
C THR A 456 9.14 41.65 20.00
N SER A 457 8.49 42.78 20.32
CA SER A 457 7.16 43.10 19.80
C SER A 457 7.17 43.33 18.28
N SER A 458 6.09 42.93 17.61
CA SER A 458 5.84 43.20 16.21
C SER A 458 4.73 44.24 16.01
N SER A 459 4.82 44.99 14.91
CA SER A 459 3.78 45.91 14.42
C SER A 459 3.10 45.38 13.14
N ALA A 460 3.34 44.12 12.78
CA ALA A 460 2.82 43.52 11.56
C ALA A 460 1.30 43.32 11.64
N THR A 461 0.61 43.47 10.51
CA THR A 461 -0.86 43.38 10.45
C THR A 461 -1.31 41.98 10.08
N TRP A 462 -2.14 41.38 10.92
CA TRP A 462 -2.70 40.05 10.74
C TRP A 462 -4.19 40.11 10.39
N ASN A 463 -4.61 39.25 9.47
CA ASN A 463 -6.02 38.99 9.22
C ASN A 463 -6.55 37.97 10.23
N SER A 464 -7.74 38.24 10.78
CA SER A 464 -8.44 37.38 11.74
C SER A 464 -7.58 36.89 12.94
N PRO A 465 -6.81 37.76 13.63
CA PRO A 465 -5.99 37.33 14.74
C PRO A 465 -6.85 36.80 15.91
N PRO A 466 -6.25 36.05 16.87
CA PRO A 466 -6.92 35.66 18.11
C PRO A 466 -7.55 36.85 18.84
N SER A 467 -8.55 36.60 19.70
CA SER A 467 -9.29 37.65 20.42
C SER A 467 -8.43 38.54 21.32
N THR A 468 -7.32 38.00 21.83
CA THR A 468 -6.32 38.71 22.67
C THR A 468 -4.93 38.48 22.08
N PRO A 469 -4.62 39.11 20.93
CA PRO A 469 -3.42 38.77 20.19
C PRO A 469 -2.19 39.42 20.82
N VAL A 470 -1.11 38.65 20.91
CA VAL A 470 0.23 39.14 21.20
C VAL A 470 1.04 39.05 19.91
N TYR A 471 1.54 40.19 19.44
CA TYR A 471 2.33 40.29 18.21
C TYR A 471 3.82 40.35 18.55
N GLN A 472 4.58 39.37 18.09
CA GLN A 472 6.01 39.23 18.35
C GLN A 472 6.77 38.85 17.08
N LYS A 473 8.09 38.93 17.13
CA LYS A 473 8.96 38.51 16.02
C LYS A 473 10.25 37.87 16.50
N LEU A 474 10.79 36.99 15.67
CA LEU A 474 12.12 36.37 15.79
C LEU A 474 13.08 36.96 14.74
#